data_AF-A0A9D4J8P4-F1
#
_entry.id   AF-A0A9D4J8P4-F1
#
_cell.length_a   1.000
_cell.length_b   1.000
_cell.length_c   1.000
_cell.angle_alpha   90.00
_cell.angle_beta   90.00
_cell.angle_gamma   90.00
#
_symmetry.space_group_name_H-M   'P 1'
#
loop_
_entity.id
_entity.type
_entity.pdbx_description
1 polymer ?
#
loop_
_entity_poly.entity_id
_entity_poly.type
_entity_poly.pdbx_seq_one_letter_code
_entity_poly.pdbx_strand_id
1 'polypeptide(L)'
;MLLIDPLGPANKVNAIFNIAELNDTDGIDTSDVLRALEGKYEFNNSVVEKGGYFRGTMFWFPLREKASPISDDVYDVGKVEKLFGSLSSESSSILIFLKSLVCLHLLKISQSGKEEYVLRVQIQNEKEIQTRRQSFFSCTKSASSKQDVASIFKMTIKEESTTRPVQLTQWLVVNYYIVHNASNDFKRLIKNPKLGLSPCVGVAAKIEPFTAVEGHIFCFLPLPKEGTKLTGLPFHVNGFFALNQNRHHLKWATDDQDHQYVSEEILWNEKLLTEALPLAFQKALDTSMSNAVTYGNKASLVEGVYLWIPNLETVLDKWKLFFMTALQLFEDKNIVFCEHFNTWKRVSDAFFTTFSNLPHKLEFVTAAVRKAIGSCGQSPVVVPEHIFLTLNLLFGHQINDISPFNLAVILRNNSNYKFMTDKEKQALAVYLTSEGNSHTLEGLDLLLLASGEWDTFKHNGSTKYICSVSEVDMFPGSERMFIIPYARLDQCTKEAMHLICEQSKCIIVDDASAVNGTICVYL
;
A
#
# COMPACT_ATOMS: atom_id res chain seq x y z
N MET A 1 -10.56 44.56 14.08
CA MET A 1 -10.72 43.56 15.15
C MET A 1 -12.19 43.17 15.24
N LEU A 2 -12.49 41.88 15.31
CA LEU A 2 -13.86 41.37 15.44
C LEU A 2 -13.97 40.62 16.76
N LEU A 3 -14.94 41.02 17.59
CA LEU A 3 -15.37 40.29 18.78
C LEU A 3 -16.75 39.71 18.52
N ILE A 4 -16.98 38.46 18.94
CA ILE A 4 -18.27 37.78 18.79
C ILE A 4 -18.74 37.37 20.18
N ASP A 5 -19.94 37.82 20.54
CA ASP A 5 -20.64 37.42 21.77
C ASP A 5 -22.04 36.91 21.40
N PRO A 6 -22.22 35.60 21.21
CA PRO A 6 -23.50 35.03 20.81
C PRO A 6 -24.58 35.15 21.90
N LEU A 7 -24.20 35.46 23.15
CA LEU A 7 -25.13 35.64 24.28
C LEU A 7 -25.56 37.09 24.45
N GLY A 8 -24.90 38.02 23.74
CA GLY A 8 -25.29 39.42 23.71
C GLY A 8 -26.69 39.61 23.09
N PRO A 9 -27.33 40.77 23.32
CA PRO A 9 -28.59 41.10 22.66
C PRO A 9 -28.42 41.08 21.13
N ALA A 10 -29.49 40.82 20.38
CA ALA A 10 -29.44 40.61 18.92
C ALA A 10 -28.72 41.72 18.13
N ASN A 11 -28.70 42.95 18.65
CA ASN A 11 -28.02 44.11 18.08
C ASN A 11 -26.54 44.26 18.50
N LYS A 12 -25.99 43.35 19.31
CA LYS A 12 -24.61 43.33 19.82
C LYS A 12 -23.96 41.93 19.78
N VAL A 13 -24.47 41.04 18.93
CA VAL A 13 -23.93 39.67 18.77
C VAL A 13 -22.47 39.68 18.30
N ASN A 14 -22.07 40.75 17.62
CA ASN A 14 -20.68 41.03 17.33
C ASN A 14 -20.38 42.51 17.51
N ALA A 15 -19.10 42.82 17.66
CA ALA A 15 -18.58 44.16 17.63
C ALA A 15 -17.31 44.20 16.78
N ILE A 16 -17.26 45.15 15.85
CA ILE A 16 -16.15 45.33 14.92
C ILE A 16 -15.50 46.67 15.23
N PHE A 17 -14.19 46.65 15.41
CA PHE A 17 -13.39 47.81 15.72
C PHE A 17 -12.32 48.02 14.66
N ASN A 18 -12.18 49.26 14.21
CA ASN A 18 -11.02 49.65 13.44
C ASN A 18 -9.82 49.73 14.40
N ILE A 19 -8.73 49.02 14.09
CA ILE A 19 -7.55 48.99 14.96
C ILE A 19 -6.92 50.39 15.05
N ALA A 20 -7.05 51.21 14.01
CA ALA A 20 -6.57 52.59 14.00
C ALA A 20 -7.33 53.51 14.98
N GLU A 21 -8.55 53.16 15.36
CA GLU A 21 -9.46 53.97 16.18
C GLU A 21 -9.70 53.34 17.56
N LEU A 22 -8.90 52.32 17.93
CA LEU A 22 -9.05 51.61 19.20
C LEU A 22 -9.04 52.56 20.41
N ASN A 23 -8.15 53.56 20.41
CA ASN A 23 -8.04 54.56 21.47
C ASN A 23 -9.29 55.44 21.64
N ASP A 24 -10.10 55.57 20.59
CA ASP A 24 -11.29 56.43 20.55
C ASP A 24 -12.59 55.62 20.68
N THR A 25 -12.50 54.32 20.93
CA THR A 25 -13.65 53.42 20.99
C THR A 25 -14.21 53.32 22.40
N ASP A 26 -15.43 53.83 22.60
CA ASP A 26 -16.16 53.71 23.87
C ASP A 26 -16.40 52.24 24.27
N GLY A 27 -16.00 51.88 25.50
CA GLY A 27 -16.25 50.57 26.10
C GLY A 27 -15.17 49.51 25.82
N ILE A 28 -14.08 49.85 25.13
CA ILE A 28 -12.86 49.05 25.07
C ILE A 28 -11.74 49.76 25.83
N ASP A 29 -11.14 49.07 26.79
CA ASP A 29 -9.85 49.48 27.32
C ASP A 29 -8.75 49.01 26.38
N THR A 30 -8.25 49.91 25.53
CA THR A 30 -7.18 49.62 24.57
C THR A 30 -5.91 49.13 25.27
N SER A 31 -5.67 49.54 26.51
CA SER A 31 -4.52 49.07 27.29
C SER A 31 -4.63 47.59 27.65
N ASP A 32 -5.83 47.08 27.88
CA ASP A 32 -6.06 45.66 28.15
C ASP A 32 -5.95 44.81 26.88
N VAL A 33 -6.45 45.31 25.73
CA VAL A 33 -6.29 44.65 24.42
C VAL A 33 -4.80 44.58 24.04
N LEU A 34 -4.09 45.69 24.19
CA LEU A 34 -2.64 45.75 23.97
C LEU A 34 -1.92 44.80 24.92
N ARG A 35 -2.19 44.84 26.23
CA ARG A 35 -1.56 43.92 27.20
C ARG A 35 -1.80 42.44 26.86
N ALA A 36 -2.98 42.10 26.35
CA ALA A 36 -3.32 40.73 25.98
C ALA A 36 -2.63 40.25 24.69
N LEU A 37 -2.36 41.14 23.75
CA LEU A 37 -1.87 40.78 22.40
C LEU A 37 -0.44 41.23 22.12
N GLU A 38 0.12 42.13 22.90
CA GLU A 38 1.45 42.71 22.72
C GLU A 38 2.53 41.62 22.73
N GLY A 39 3.41 41.69 21.74
CA GLY A 39 4.49 40.73 21.51
C GLY A 39 4.05 39.44 20.80
N LYS A 40 2.75 39.16 20.65
CA LYS A 40 2.26 37.92 20.02
C LYS A 40 2.22 38.07 18.50
N TYR A 41 2.98 37.24 17.80
CA TYR A 41 3.03 37.22 16.33
C TYR A 41 3.25 38.61 15.71
N GLU A 42 4.15 39.39 16.31
CA GLU A 42 4.51 40.76 15.90
C GLU A 42 3.41 41.83 16.13
N PHE A 43 2.33 41.51 16.84
CA PHE A 43 1.37 42.51 17.28
C PHE A 43 1.98 43.38 18.38
N ASN A 44 2.10 44.70 18.16
CA ASN A 44 2.70 45.65 19.10
C ASN A 44 2.08 47.05 18.93
N ASN A 45 2.43 48.00 19.79
CA ASN A 45 1.88 49.37 19.77
C ASN A 45 2.02 50.06 18.40
N SER A 46 3.08 49.75 17.65
CA SER A 46 3.27 50.33 16.32
C SER A 46 2.21 49.89 15.31
N VAL A 47 1.53 48.75 15.53
CA VAL A 47 0.37 48.33 14.70
C VAL A 47 -0.79 49.28 14.89
N VAL A 48 -1.06 49.71 16.13
CA VAL A 48 -2.13 50.68 16.44
C VAL A 48 -1.74 52.07 15.96
N GLU A 49 -0.51 52.51 16.22
CA GLU A 49 0.00 53.84 15.87
C GLU A 49 0.18 54.05 14.35
N LYS A 50 0.54 52.99 13.59
CA LYS A 50 0.75 53.06 12.12
C LYS A 50 -0.50 52.70 11.32
N GLY A 51 -1.65 53.21 11.75
CA GLY A 51 -2.90 53.11 11.00
C GLY A 51 -3.61 51.75 11.10
N GLY A 52 -3.33 50.96 12.14
CA GLY A 52 -4.10 49.75 12.46
C GLY A 52 -3.82 48.52 11.59
N TYR A 53 -2.73 48.48 10.82
CA TYR A 53 -2.49 47.39 9.88
C TYR A 53 -1.70 46.23 10.49
N PHE A 54 -2.39 45.12 10.78
CA PHE A 54 -1.78 43.85 11.15
C PHE A 54 -1.54 42.97 9.91
N ARG A 55 -0.28 42.61 9.64
CA ARG A 55 0.10 41.81 8.46
C ARG A 55 -0.12 40.32 8.70
N GLY A 56 -1.37 39.92 8.90
CA GLY A 56 -1.73 38.52 9.11
C GLY A 56 -3.18 38.34 9.50
N THR A 57 -3.50 37.16 10.01
CA THR A 57 -4.80 36.86 10.60
C THR A 57 -4.55 36.13 11.92
N MET A 58 -5.11 36.66 12.99
CA MET A 58 -4.99 36.09 14.33
C MET A 58 -6.38 35.79 14.86
N PHE A 59 -6.53 34.58 15.41
CA PHE A 59 -7.71 34.20 16.16
C PHE A 59 -7.33 34.08 17.64
N TRP A 60 -8.14 34.70 18.48
CA TRP A 60 -7.98 34.63 19.92
C TRP A 60 -9.23 33.96 20.50
N PHE A 61 -9.05 32.77 21.07
CA PHE A 61 -10.12 32.00 21.70
C PHE A 61 -9.86 31.91 23.20
N PRO A 62 -10.44 32.80 24.03
CA PRO A 62 -10.39 32.66 25.47
C PRO A 62 -10.97 31.31 25.88
N LEU A 63 -10.27 30.57 26.74
CA LEU A 63 -10.75 29.28 27.21
C LEU A 63 -11.99 29.47 28.10
N ARG A 64 -12.99 28.62 27.91
CA ARG A 64 -14.20 28.65 28.73
C ARG A 64 -13.87 28.16 30.15
N GLU A 65 -13.93 29.05 31.14
CA GLU A 65 -13.66 28.71 32.54
C GLU A 65 -14.89 28.20 33.31
N LYS A 66 -16.09 28.58 32.85
CA LYS A 66 -17.38 28.20 33.45
C LYS A 66 -18.38 27.84 32.35
N ALA A 67 -19.28 26.90 32.65
CA ALA A 67 -20.38 26.56 31.77
C ALA A 67 -21.19 27.81 31.37
N SER A 68 -21.63 27.86 30.12
CA SER A 68 -22.51 28.91 29.61
C SER A 68 -23.73 28.30 28.92
N PRO A 69 -24.78 29.10 28.61
CA PRO A 69 -25.93 28.60 27.85
C PRO A 69 -25.57 28.05 26.46
N ILE A 70 -24.40 28.37 25.92
CA ILE A 70 -23.92 27.82 24.63
C ILE A 70 -23.37 26.40 24.81
N SER A 71 -22.61 26.15 25.88
CA SER A 71 -21.98 24.86 26.15
C SER A 71 -21.48 24.79 27.60
N ASP A 72 -21.63 23.62 28.18
CA ASP A 72 -21.14 23.21 29.50
C ASP A 72 -19.66 22.77 29.50
N ASP A 73 -19.04 22.67 28.33
CA ASP A 73 -17.67 22.18 28.18
C ASP A 73 -16.62 23.23 28.58
N VAL A 74 -16.09 23.12 29.80
CA VAL A 74 -15.02 23.97 30.36
C VAL A 74 -13.65 23.49 29.90
N TYR A 75 -12.77 24.40 29.49
CA TYR A 75 -11.42 24.10 28.99
C TYR A 75 -10.35 24.40 30.04
N ASP A 76 -9.59 23.38 30.42
CA ASP A 76 -8.38 23.50 31.22
C ASP A 76 -7.12 23.22 30.38
N VAL A 77 -5.95 23.39 30.99
CA VAL A 77 -4.66 23.12 30.35
C VAL A 77 -4.59 21.67 29.82
N GLY A 78 -5.12 20.70 30.59
CA GLY A 78 -5.11 19.29 30.21
C GLY A 78 -5.94 18.99 28.95
N LYS A 79 -7.10 19.62 28.78
CA LYS A 79 -7.92 19.51 27.56
C LYS A 79 -7.22 20.12 26.35
N VAL A 80 -6.57 21.27 26.51
CA VAL A 80 -5.77 21.88 25.43
C VAL A 80 -4.59 20.98 25.05
N GLU A 81 -3.89 20.39 26.03
CA GLU A 81 -2.81 19.44 25.78
C GLU A 81 -3.30 18.17 25.07
N LYS A 82 -4.53 17.70 25.34
CA LYS A 82 -5.17 16.62 24.57
C LYS A 82 -5.45 17.01 23.12
N LEU A 83 -5.90 18.24 22.86
CA LEU A 83 -6.06 18.76 21.50
C LEU A 83 -4.70 18.81 20.77
N PHE A 84 -3.66 19.26 21.45
CA PHE A 84 -2.29 19.31 20.92
C PHE A 84 -1.76 17.90 20.61
N GLY A 85 -2.02 16.93 21.49
CA GLY A 85 -1.70 15.53 21.27
C GLY A 85 -2.45 14.95 20.07
N SER A 86 -3.73 15.30 19.90
CA SER A 86 -4.52 14.88 18.75
C SER A 86 -3.97 15.44 17.44
N LEU A 87 -3.61 16.72 17.40
CA LEU A 87 -2.95 17.34 16.25
C LEU A 87 -1.58 16.69 15.95
N SER A 88 -0.81 16.43 17.01
CA SER A 88 0.53 15.80 16.93
C SER A 88 0.50 14.34 16.49
N SER A 89 -0.66 13.68 16.57
CA SER A 89 -0.84 12.31 16.08
C SER A 89 -1.15 12.24 14.58
N GLU A 90 -1.63 13.34 13.99
CA GLU A 90 -1.98 13.44 12.56
C GLU A 90 -0.95 14.29 11.77
N SER A 91 0.10 14.74 12.44
CA SER A 91 1.08 15.71 11.93
C SER A 91 1.86 15.22 10.71
N SER A 92 2.06 13.92 10.59
CA SER A 92 2.80 13.28 9.49
C SER A 92 2.09 13.37 8.14
N SER A 93 0.78 13.63 8.15
CA SER A 93 -0.06 13.67 6.96
C SER A 93 -0.87 14.96 6.77
N ILE A 94 -0.94 15.83 7.79
CA ILE A 94 -1.84 16.99 7.79
C ILE A 94 -1.62 17.98 6.64
N LEU A 95 -0.38 18.10 6.15
CA LEU A 95 -0.02 19.06 5.09
C LEU A 95 -0.17 18.50 3.66
N ILE A 96 -0.39 17.19 3.49
CA ILE A 96 -0.28 16.50 2.20
C ILE A 96 -1.21 17.13 1.15
N PHE A 97 -2.50 17.17 1.45
CA PHE A 97 -3.55 17.57 0.51
C PHE A 97 -3.97 19.03 0.60
N LEU A 98 -3.34 19.82 1.49
CA LEU A 98 -3.60 21.26 1.59
C LEU A 98 -3.14 21.99 0.31
N LYS A 99 -3.78 23.11 -0.03
CA LYS A 99 -3.49 23.83 -1.28
C LYS A 99 -2.38 24.87 -1.15
N SER A 100 -2.29 25.52 0.02
CA SER A 100 -1.40 26.67 0.21
C SER A 100 -0.47 26.52 1.40
N LEU A 101 -0.88 25.77 2.43
CA LEU A 101 -0.08 25.58 3.64
C LEU A 101 1.10 24.65 3.38
N VAL A 102 2.25 25.05 3.92
CA VAL A 102 3.56 24.38 3.75
C VAL A 102 4.30 24.21 5.07
N CYS A 103 3.87 24.94 6.11
CA CYS A 103 4.36 24.81 7.46
C CYS A 103 3.20 24.94 8.46
N LEU A 104 3.36 24.28 9.61
CA LEU A 104 2.48 24.37 10.77
C LEU A 104 3.34 24.37 12.02
N HIS A 105 3.14 25.35 12.91
CA HIS A 105 3.84 25.45 14.20
C HIS A 105 2.84 25.38 15.35
N LEU A 106 3.20 24.63 16.37
CA LEU A 106 2.49 24.56 17.65
C LEU A 106 3.43 25.02 18.76
N LEU A 107 3.00 26.03 19.50
CA LEU A 107 3.78 26.70 20.53
C LEU A 107 2.95 26.75 21.82
N LYS A 108 3.63 26.73 22.96
CA LYS A 108 3.08 26.96 24.31
C LYS A 108 3.78 28.18 24.88
N ILE A 109 3.03 29.16 25.39
CA ILE A 109 3.62 30.33 26.06
C ILE A 109 3.45 30.12 27.56
N SER A 110 4.56 30.09 28.29
CA SER A 110 4.57 29.93 29.74
C SER A 110 4.13 31.23 30.46
N GLN A 111 3.86 31.14 31.76
CA GLN A 111 3.48 32.31 32.58
C GLN A 111 4.57 33.39 32.62
N SER A 112 5.85 33.03 32.43
CA SER A 112 6.95 33.98 32.33
C SER A 112 7.05 34.66 30.96
N GLY A 113 6.12 34.39 30.04
CA GLY A 113 6.14 34.91 28.67
C GLY A 113 7.09 34.17 27.73
N LYS A 114 7.81 33.15 28.23
CA LYS A 114 8.71 32.35 27.40
C LYS A 114 7.91 31.45 26.46
N GLU A 115 8.20 31.54 25.17
CA GLU A 115 7.69 30.62 24.16
C GLU A 115 8.43 29.29 24.21
N GLU A 116 7.66 28.22 24.28
CA GLU A 116 8.11 26.84 24.25
C GLU A 116 7.53 26.17 23.02
N TYR A 117 8.41 25.51 22.29
CA TYR A 117 8.05 24.88 21.05
C TYR A 117 7.53 23.45 21.28
N VAL A 118 6.40 23.09 20.67
CA VAL A 118 5.76 21.76 20.84
C VAL A 118 5.91 20.89 19.59
N LEU A 119 5.60 21.47 18.41
CA LEU A 119 5.60 20.77 17.13
C LEU A 119 5.85 21.74 15.96
N ARG A 120 6.61 21.30 14.95
CA ARG A 120 6.68 21.89 13.60
C ARG A 120 6.52 20.78 12.61
N VAL A 121 5.68 21.06 11.64
CA VAL A 121 5.54 20.24 10.45
C VAL A 121 5.88 21.14 9.29
N GLN A 122 6.81 20.74 8.44
CA GLN A 122 7.23 21.53 7.29
C GLN A 122 7.48 20.67 6.06
N ILE A 123 6.99 21.14 4.92
CA ILE A 123 7.32 20.58 3.60
C ILE A 123 8.73 21.04 3.22
N GLN A 124 9.68 20.12 3.08
CA GLN A 124 11.08 20.45 2.77
C GLN A 124 11.25 20.96 1.34
N ASN A 125 10.55 20.36 0.37
CA ASN A 125 10.58 20.77 -1.03
C ASN A 125 9.46 21.78 -1.37
N GLU A 126 9.24 22.76 -0.48
CA GLU A 126 8.15 23.75 -0.56
C GLU A 126 7.95 24.37 -1.94
N LYS A 127 9.02 24.91 -2.55
CA LYS A 127 8.94 25.66 -3.82
C LYS A 127 8.38 24.79 -4.94
N GLU A 128 8.89 23.57 -5.06
CA GLU A 128 8.43 22.59 -6.05
C GLU A 128 6.94 22.27 -5.82
N ILE A 129 6.57 21.98 -4.57
CA ILE A 129 5.19 21.63 -4.20
C ILE A 129 4.23 22.79 -4.49
N GLN A 130 4.60 24.02 -4.16
CA GLN A 130 3.78 25.20 -4.47
C GLN A 130 3.59 25.36 -5.98
N THR A 131 4.66 25.23 -6.78
CA THR A 131 4.56 25.28 -8.25
C THR A 131 3.65 24.18 -8.80
N ARG A 132 3.79 22.94 -8.31
CA ARG A 132 2.92 21.80 -8.72
C ARG A 132 1.46 22.03 -8.35
N ARG A 133 1.18 22.56 -7.14
CA ARG A 133 -0.17 22.89 -6.67
C ARG A 133 -0.80 24.01 -7.51
N GLN A 134 -0.05 25.08 -7.78
CA GLN A 134 -0.50 26.21 -8.60
C GLN A 134 -0.79 25.78 -10.04
N SER A 135 0.10 25.00 -10.65
CA SER A 135 -0.05 24.49 -12.01
C SER A 135 -1.25 23.54 -12.13
N PHE A 136 -1.44 22.64 -11.16
CA PHE A 136 -2.61 21.76 -11.15
C PHE A 136 -3.90 22.59 -11.03
N PHE A 137 -3.94 23.52 -10.10
CA PHE A 137 -5.11 24.37 -9.88
C PHE A 137 -5.47 25.24 -11.09
N SER A 138 -4.47 25.82 -11.76
CA SER A 138 -4.71 26.61 -12.98
C SER A 138 -5.30 25.75 -14.10
N CYS A 139 -4.80 24.53 -14.31
CA CYS A 139 -5.34 23.57 -15.28
C CYS A 139 -6.78 23.14 -14.94
N THR A 140 -7.14 23.02 -13.66
CA THR A 140 -8.52 22.67 -13.26
C THR A 140 -9.51 23.84 -13.41
N LYS A 141 -9.03 25.09 -13.39
CA LYS A 141 -9.87 26.30 -13.50
C LYS A 141 -10.10 26.77 -14.93
N SER A 142 -9.17 26.51 -15.84
CA SER A 142 -9.36 26.85 -17.24
C SER A 142 -10.55 26.05 -17.77
N ALA A 143 -11.63 26.74 -18.15
CA ALA A 143 -12.90 26.19 -18.66
C ALA A 143 -12.77 25.34 -19.97
N SER A 144 -11.55 24.99 -20.36
CA SER A 144 -11.15 24.38 -21.62
C SER A 144 -10.47 23.02 -21.49
N SER A 145 -10.26 22.46 -20.28
CA SER A 145 -9.73 21.10 -20.15
C SER A 145 -10.79 20.07 -20.57
N LYS A 146 -10.89 19.81 -21.87
CA LYS A 146 -11.58 18.64 -22.44
C LYS A 146 -10.88 17.31 -22.10
N GLN A 147 -9.83 17.36 -21.29
CA GLN A 147 -8.95 16.25 -20.95
C GLN A 147 -8.80 16.16 -19.44
N ASP A 148 -8.54 14.94 -18.98
CA ASP A 148 -8.21 14.71 -17.58
C ASP A 148 -6.84 15.30 -17.26
N VAL A 149 -6.66 15.75 -16.01
CA VAL A 149 -5.41 16.36 -15.55
C VAL A 149 -4.89 15.57 -14.38
N ALA A 150 -3.59 15.26 -14.40
CA ALA A 150 -2.90 14.62 -13.29
C ALA A 150 -1.70 15.48 -12.86
N SER A 151 -1.47 15.58 -11.55
CA SER A 151 -0.26 16.15 -10.97
C SER A 151 0.34 15.12 -10.02
N ILE A 152 1.56 14.67 -10.35
CA ILE A 152 2.28 13.64 -9.63
C ILE A 152 3.58 14.26 -9.12
N PHE A 153 3.85 14.15 -7.82
CA PHE A 153 5.06 14.70 -7.22
C PHE A 153 5.42 13.96 -5.92
N LYS A 154 6.71 14.00 -5.56
CA LYS A 154 7.20 13.53 -4.27
C LYS A 154 7.13 14.69 -3.27
N MET A 155 6.63 14.46 -2.07
CA MET A 155 6.56 15.47 -1.00
C MET A 155 7.31 14.96 0.22
N THR A 156 8.24 15.75 0.75
CA THR A 156 8.96 15.42 1.98
C THR A 156 8.43 16.26 3.13
N ILE A 157 7.85 15.60 4.14
CA ILE A 157 7.37 16.22 5.37
C ILE A 157 8.41 15.99 6.46
N LYS A 158 8.85 17.08 7.09
CA LYS A 158 9.71 17.07 8.28
C LYS A 158 8.87 17.41 9.49
N GLU A 159 8.95 16.55 10.51
CA GLU A 159 8.31 16.72 11.80
C GLU A 159 9.36 16.88 12.89
N GLU A 160 9.23 17.95 13.66
CA GLU A 160 10.13 18.28 14.76
C GLU A 160 9.30 18.50 16.02
N SER A 161 9.61 17.78 17.09
CA SER A 161 8.94 17.91 18.38
C SER A 161 9.97 17.87 19.50
N THR A 162 9.62 18.40 20.67
CA THR A 162 10.48 18.35 21.86
C THR A 162 10.55 16.96 22.49
N THR A 163 9.56 16.11 22.24
CA THR A 163 9.44 14.79 22.88
C THR A 163 9.81 13.62 21.96
N ARG A 164 9.96 13.87 20.65
CA ARG A 164 10.20 12.84 19.63
C ARG A 164 11.40 13.23 18.76
N PRO A 165 12.17 12.26 18.24
CA PRO A 165 13.22 12.54 17.28
C PRO A 165 12.63 13.18 16.02
N VAL A 166 13.46 13.92 15.29
CA VAL A 166 13.07 14.48 13.99
C VAL A 166 12.70 13.34 13.05
N GLN A 167 11.52 13.43 12.44
CA GLN A 167 11.06 12.45 11.47
C GLN A 167 10.99 13.09 10.09
N LEU A 168 11.46 12.34 9.09
CA LEU A 168 11.34 12.69 7.68
C LEU A 168 10.49 11.60 7.02
N THR A 169 9.37 12.00 6.43
CA THR A 169 8.52 11.10 5.67
C THR A 169 8.39 11.62 4.25
N GLN A 170 8.60 10.76 3.26
CA GLN A 170 8.33 11.07 1.87
C GLN A 170 7.06 10.37 1.38
N TRP A 171 6.23 11.14 0.67
CA TRP A 171 4.97 10.71 0.09
C TRP A 171 5.03 10.89 -1.44
N LEU A 172 4.59 9.89 -2.20
CA LEU A 172 4.19 10.09 -3.58
C LEU A 172 2.73 10.55 -3.59
N VAL A 173 2.50 11.78 -4.04
CA VAL A 173 1.17 12.38 -4.10
C VAL A 173 0.72 12.46 -5.55
N VAL A 174 -0.46 11.92 -5.82
CA VAL A 174 -1.14 12.01 -7.10
C VAL A 174 -2.43 12.79 -6.89
N ASN A 175 -2.57 13.96 -7.51
CA ASN A 175 -3.85 14.63 -7.66
C ASN A 175 -4.38 14.37 -9.06
N TYR A 176 -5.66 14.02 -9.17
CA TYR A 176 -6.29 13.68 -10.43
C TYR A 176 -7.63 14.40 -10.57
N TYR A 177 -7.85 15.02 -11.73
CA TYR A 177 -9.06 15.73 -12.09
C TYR A 177 -9.66 15.07 -13.33
N ILE A 178 -10.84 14.47 -13.19
CA ILE A 178 -11.50 13.73 -14.26
C ILE A 178 -12.54 14.58 -14.98
N VAL A 179 -12.55 14.50 -16.32
CA VAL A 179 -13.51 15.17 -17.20
C VAL A 179 -13.83 14.31 -18.42
N HIS A 180 -12.81 13.89 -19.16
CA HIS A 180 -12.92 13.17 -20.42
C HIS A 180 -13.42 11.74 -20.20
N ASN A 181 -12.73 11.01 -19.32
CA ASN A 181 -12.99 9.60 -19.06
C ASN A 181 -14.19 9.36 -18.12
N ALA A 182 -14.80 10.42 -17.60
CA ALA A 182 -16.01 10.32 -16.80
C ALA A 182 -17.19 9.79 -17.65
N SER A 183 -18.00 8.92 -17.05
CA SER A 183 -19.26 8.44 -17.63
C SER A 183 -20.26 9.59 -17.84
N ASN A 184 -21.31 9.34 -18.61
CA ASN A 184 -22.34 10.35 -18.88
C ASN A 184 -23.04 10.80 -17.59
N ASP A 185 -23.32 9.88 -16.66
CA ASP A 185 -23.89 10.22 -15.37
C ASP A 185 -22.94 11.07 -14.53
N PHE A 186 -21.65 10.72 -14.49
CA PHE A 186 -20.69 11.54 -13.73
C PHE A 186 -20.51 12.92 -14.36
N LYS A 187 -20.45 13.02 -15.70
CA LYS A 187 -20.46 14.29 -16.43
C LYS A 187 -21.70 15.13 -16.13
N ARG A 188 -22.87 14.52 -15.93
CA ARG A 188 -24.09 15.23 -15.51
C ARG A 188 -23.90 15.84 -14.11
N LEU A 189 -23.37 15.07 -13.16
CA LEU A 189 -23.12 15.56 -11.79
C LEU A 189 -22.05 16.67 -11.75
N ILE A 190 -20.96 16.54 -12.51
CA ILE A 190 -19.89 17.55 -12.61
C ILE A 190 -20.45 18.91 -13.07
N LYS A 191 -21.44 18.90 -13.97
CA LYS A 191 -22.07 20.11 -14.49
C LYS A 191 -23.18 20.64 -13.58
N ASN A 192 -23.54 19.95 -12.51
CA ASN A 192 -24.61 20.36 -11.62
C ASN A 192 -24.11 21.42 -10.61
N PRO A 193 -24.52 22.69 -10.76
CA PRO A 193 -24.06 23.75 -9.87
C PRO A 193 -24.55 23.58 -8.43
N LYS A 194 -25.61 22.81 -8.19
CA LYS A 194 -26.18 22.60 -6.84
C LYS A 194 -25.26 21.77 -5.94
N LEU A 195 -24.44 20.89 -6.52
CA LEU A 195 -23.50 20.08 -5.74
C LEU A 195 -22.35 20.94 -5.18
N GLY A 196 -21.85 21.90 -5.98
CA GLY A 196 -20.70 22.72 -5.58
C GLY A 196 -19.42 21.91 -5.33
N LEU A 197 -19.35 20.68 -5.85
CA LEU A 197 -18.22 19.76 -5.72
C LEU A 197 -17.39 19.75 -7.00
N SER A 198 -16.12 19.37 -6.87
CA SER A 198 -15.15 19.36 -7.97
C SER A 198 -14.65 17.93 -8.20
N PRO A 199 -14.57 17.41 -9.44
CA PRO A 199 -14.22 16.02 -9.72
C PRO A 199 -12.71 15.74 -9.57
N CYS A 200 -12.17 16.18 -8.45
CA CYS A 200 -10.78 16.03 -8.07
C CYS A 200 -10.65 15.02 -6.93
N VAL A 201 -9.74 14.09 -7.10
CA VAL A 201 -9.31 13.12 -6.09
C VAL A 201 -7.81 13.22 -5.87
N GLY A 202 -7.34 12.67 -4.76
CA GLY A 202 -5.93 12.56 -4.45
C GLY A 202 -5.60 11.21 -3.82
N VAL A 203 -4.41 10.69 -4.12
CA VAL A 203 -3.79 9.54 -3.46
C VAL A 203 -2.45 10.00 -2.90
N ALA A 204 -2.14 9.59 -1.67
CA ALA A 204 -0.82 9.79 -1.09
C ALA A 204 -0.31 8.47 -0.51
N ALA A 205 0.72 7.94 -1.16
CA ALA A 205 1.36 6.69 -0.78
C ALA A 205 2.75 6.96 -0.21
N LYS A 206 3.09 6.34 0.91
CA LYS A 206 4.37 6.55 1.58
C LYS A 206 5.48 5.82 0.82
N ILE A 207 6.52 6.56 0.42
CA ILE A 207 7.68 6.03 -0.32
C ILE A 207 8.95 5.94 0.53
N GLU A 208 9.07 6.70 1.62
CA GLU A 208 10.23 6.62 2.51
C GLU A 208 9.83 7.05 3.93
N PRO A 209 10.10 6.21 4.95
CA PRO A 209 10.46 4.80 4.83
C PRO A 209 9.28 3.96 4.32
N PHE A 210 9.55 2.91 3.54
CA PHE A 210 8.55 1.92 3.13
C PHE A 210 8.04 1.16 4.35
N THR A 211 6.86 1.55 4.82
CA THR A 211 6.20 1.02 6.02
C THR A 211 4.70 0.99 5.78
N ALA A 212 4.00 0.07 6.44
CA ALA A 212 2.54 -0.01 6.35
C ALA A 212 1.90 1.32 6.77
N VAL A 213 0.90 1.76 6.01
CA VAL A 213 0.13 2.98 6.27
C VAL A 213 -1.32 2.58 6.46
N GLU A 214 -1.93 3.08 7.52
CA GLU A 214 -3.38 3.02 7.68
C GLU A 214 -4.02 4.15 6.87
N GLY A 215 -4.73 3.78 5.81
CA GLY A 215 -5.34 4.73 4.88
C GLY A 215 -6.42 5.58 5.56
N HIS A 216 -6.31 6.89 5.36
CA HIS A 216 -7.21 7.90 5.93
C HIS A 216 -7.93 8.64 4.81
N ILE A 217 -9.15 9.08 5.11
CA ILE A 217 -9.95 9.92 4.24
C ILE A 217 -9.66 11.39 4.53
N PHE A 218 -9.40 12.14 3.47
CA PHE A 218 -9.18 13.57 3.49
C PHE A 218 -10.24 14.29 2.66
N CYS A 219 -10.68 15.43 3.18
CA CYS A 219 -11.29 16.52 2.43
C CYS A 219 -10.39 17.74 2.60
N PHE A 220 -9.19 17.67 2.03
CA PHE A 220 -8.00 18.52 2.27
C PHE A 220 -7.37 18.37 3.66
N LEU A 221 -8.20 18.23 4.69
CA LEU A 221 -7.81 17.84 6.04
C LEU A 221 -8.33 16.42 6.34
N PRO A 222 -7.68 15.68 7.24
CA PRO A 222 -8.17 14.36 7.64
C PRO A 222 -9.54 14.50 8.30
N LEU A 223 -10.44 13.55 8.04
CA LEU A 223 -11.72 13.53 8.75
C LEU A 223 -11.52 13.27 10.25
N PRO A 224 -12.40 13.79 11.12
CA PRO A 224 -12.29 13.62 12.57
C PRO A 224 -12.25 12.15 13.01
N LYS A 225 -11.53 11.88 14.10
CA LYS A 225 -11.36 10.51 14.66
C LYS A 225 -12.67 9.85 15.11
N GLU A 226 -13.66 10.64 15.48
CA GLU A 226 -14.99 10.17 15.89
C GLU A 226 -15.84 9.65 14.73
N GLY A 227 -15.36 9.79 13.48
CA GLY A 227 -16.02 9.26 12.29
C GLY A 227 -15.30 8.07 11.65
N THR A 228 -15.84 7.58 10.53
CA THR A 228 -15.22 6.55 9.68
C THR A 228 -14.05 7.14 8.88
N LYS A 229 -12.98 7.58 9.56
CA LYS A 229 -11.81 8.20 8.90
C LYS A 229 -10.93 7.18 8.16
N LEU A 230 -11.07 5.90 8.48
CA LEU A 230 -10.24 4.83 7.94
C LEU A 230 -10.83 4.27 6.64
N THR A 231 -9.95 3.82 5.74
CA THR A 231 -10.34 3.17 4.48
C THR A 231 -9.99 1.69 4.45
N GLY A 232 -9.01 1.27 5.26
CA GLY A 232 -8.40 -0.07 5.15
C GLY A 232 -7.43 -0.21 3.97
N LEU A 233 -7.16 0.87 3.24
CA LEU A 233 -6.19 0.94 2.13
C LEU A 233 -4.79 1.26 2.65
N PRO A 234 -3.72 0.87 1.95
CA PRO A 234 -2.34 1.16 2.34
C PRO A 234 -1.86 2.58 1.96
N PHE A 235 -2.78 3.51 1.71
CA PHE A 235 -2.48 4.89 1.31
C PHE A 235 -3.62 5.82 1.71
N HIS A 236 -3.33 7.11 1.81
CA HIS A 236 -4.34 8.12 2.10
C HIS A 236 -5.10 8.52 0.83
N VAL A 237 -6.39 8.82 0.99
CA VAL A 237 -7.30 9.21 -0.08
C VAL A 237 -7.84 10.60 0.20
N ASN A 238 -7.85 11.46 -0.81
CA ASN A 238 -8.45 12.78 -0.76
C ASN A 238 -9.50 12.94 -1.85
N GLY A 239 -10.52 13.77 -1.60
CA GLY A 239 -11.49 14.12 -2.61
C GLY A 239 -12.44 15.21 -2.16
N PHE A 240 -13.15 15.81 -3.10
CA PHE A 240 -14.32 16.64 -2.80
C PHE A 240 -15.51 15.73 -2.52
N PHE A 241 -15.44 14.95 -1.45
CA PHE A 241 -16.52 14.06 -1.06
C PHE A 241 -17.71 14.85 -0.53
N ALA A 242 -18.92 14.37 -0.81
CA ALA A 242 -20.11 14.83 -0.13
C ALA A 242 -20.16 14.23 1.28
N LEU A 243 -20.37 15.10 2.27
CA LEU A 243 -20.36 14.75 3.69
C LEU A 243 -21.74 14.91 4.32
N ASN A 244 -21.94 14.26 5.46
CA ASN A 244 -23.12 14.44 6.30
C ASN A 244 -23.15 15.85 6.92
N GLN A 245 -24.27 16.27 7.52
CA GLN A 245 -24.43 17.63 8.06
C GLN A 245 -23.36 18.02 9.08
N ASN A 246 -22.96 17.09 9.95
CA ASN A 246 -21.87 17.29 10.92
C ASN A 246 -20.47 17.20 10.29
N ARG A 247 -20.36 16.90 8.99
CA ARG A 247 -19.12 16.80 8.21
C ARG A 247 -18.08 15.81 8.74
N HIS A 248 -18.50 14.85 9.57
CA HIS A 248 -17.61 13.84 10.13
C HIS A 248 -17.56 12.56 9.28
N HIS A 249 -18.55 12.36 8.41
CA HIS A 249 -18.75 11.13 7.64
C HIS A 249 -19.06 11.44 6.18
N LEU A 250 -18.63 10.55 5.30
CA LEU A 250 -19.04 10.53 3.89
C LEU A 250 -20.52 10.12 3.80
N LYS A 251 -21.23 10.70 2.82
CA LYS A 251 -22.55 10.19 2.43
C LYS A 251 -22.36 8.88 1.67
N TRP A 252 -23.00 7.82 2.14
CA TRP A 252 -23.02 6.49 1.54
C TRP A 252 -24.47 6.07 1.29
N ALA A 253 -24.67 5.17 0.32
CA ALA A 253 -25.92 4.43 0.22
C ALA A 253 -26.12 3.58 1.50
N THR A 254 -27.36 3.56 1.99
CA THR A 254 -27.81 2.70 3.09
C THR A 254 -28.56 1.51 2.52
N ASP A 255 -28.53 0.37 3.21
CA ASP A 255 -29.14 -0.89 2.73
C ASP A 255 -30.66 -0.78 2.52
N ASP A 256 -31.32 0.16 3.20
CA ASP A 256 -32.77 0.43 3.11
C ASP A 256 -33.15 1.45 2.01
N GLN A 257 -32.19 1.98 1.23
CA GLN A 257 -32.51 2.92 0.14
C GLN A 257 -32.94 2.15 -1.11
N ASP A 258 -34.18 2.37 -1.53
CA ASP A 258 -34.67 1.92 -2.82
C ASP A 258 -33.75 2.45 -3.92
N HIS A 259 -33.18 1.56 -4.75
CA HIS A 259 -32.15 1.91 -5.74
C HIS A 259 -32.62 2.97 -6.76
N GLN A 260 -33.93 3.27 -6.83
CA GLN A 260 -34.51 4.33 -7.63
C GLN A 260 -34.32 5.76 -7.05
N TYR A 261 -33.97 5.92 -5.77
CA TYR A 261 -33.90 7.24 -5.10
C TYR A 261 -32.57 7.50 -4.39
N VAL A 262 -31.44 7.18 -5.05
CA VAL A 262 -30.10 7.56 -4.56
C VAL A 262 -29.89 9.06 -4.78
N SER A 263 -29.51 9.79 -3.72
CA SER A 263 -29.24 11.23 -3.82
C SER A 263 -28.02 11.49 -4.73
N GLU A 264 -28.02 12.64 -5.43
CA GLU A 264 -26.92 13.01 -6.32
C GLU A 264 -25.57 13.09 -5.60
N GLU A 265 -25.56 13.39 -4.31
CA GLU A 265 -24.35 13.40 -3.47
C GLU A 265 -23.80 12.02 -3.16
N ILE A 266 -24.67 11.02 -2.97
CA ILE A 266 -24.24 9.62 -2.80
C ILE A 266 -23.66 9.12 -4.12
N LEU A 267 -24.39 9.36 -5.22
CA LEU A 267 -23.92 9.00 -6.55
C LEU A 267 -22.59 9.69 -6.88
N TRP A 268 -22.42 10.96 -6.48
CA TRP A 268 -21.15 11.67 -6.62
C TRP A 268 -19.98 10.95 -5.93
N ASN A 269 -20.14 10.54 -4.67
CA ASN A 269 -19.09 9.81 -3.95
C ASN A 269 -18.80 8.46 -4.62
N GLU A 270 -19.83 7.71 -5.02
CA GLU A 270 -19.69 6.46 -5.74
C GLU A 270 -18.89 6.64 -7.05
N LYS A 271 -19.20 7.69 -7.82
CA LYS A 271 -18.49 8.02 -9.06
C LYS A 271 -17.05 8.45 -8.84
N LEU A 272 -16.74 9.16 -7.76
CA LEU A 272 -15.34 9.43 -7.40
C LEU A 272 -14.58 8.12 -7.13
N LEU A 273 -15.21 7.17 -6.43
CA LEU A 273 -14.58 5.90 -6.04
C LEU A 273 -14.45 4.89 -7.18
N THR A 274 -15.35 4.92 -8.16
CA THR A 274 -15.38 3.97 -9.28
C THR A 274 -14.74 4.51 -10.55
N GLU A 275 -14.68 5.83 -10.75
CA GLU A 275 -14.17 6.40 -12.01
C GLU A 275 -12.93 7.27 -11.83
N ALA A 276 -12.85 8.12 -10.79
CA ALA A 276 -11.74 9.05 -10.61
C ALA A 276 -10.57 8.47 -9.82
N LEU A 277 -10.84 7.92 -8.65
CA LEU A 277 -9.84 7.41 -7.71
C LEU A 277 -9.06 6.20 -8.25
N PRO A 278 -9.68 5.25 -8.97
CA PRO A 278 -8.95 4.16 -9.63
C PRO A 278 -7.86 4.66 -10.58
N LEU A 279 -8.15 5.71 -11.36
CA LEU A 279 -7.18 6.30 -12.29
C LEU A 279 -6.04 7.04 -11.56
N ALA A 280 -6.33 7.67 -10.43
CA ALA A 280 -5.31 8.28 -9.58
C ALA A 280 -4.38 7.22 -8.96
N PHE A 281 -4.97 6.12 -8.47
CA PHE A 281 -4.24 4.99 -7.91
C PHE A 281 -3.36 4.29 -8.96
N GLN A 282 -3.90 4.05 -10.16
CA GLN A 282 -3.13 3.51 -11.28
C GLN A 282 -1.89 4.36 -11.59
N LYS A 283 -2.04 5.69 -11.65
CA LYS A 283 -0.90 6.59 -11.85
C LYS A 283 0.13 6.51 -10.72
N ALA A 284 -0.30 6.33 -9.48
CA ALA A 284 0.61 6.16 -8.34
C ALA A 284 1.43 4.87 -8.49
N LEU A 285 0.76 3.74 -8.77
CA LEU A 285 1.42 2.46 -8.98
C LEU A 285 2.35 2.48 -10.21
N ASP A 286 1.90 2.99 -11.35
CA ASP A 286 2.71 3.12 -12.57
C ASP A 286 3.98 3.94 -12.31
N THR A 287 3.85 5.02 -11.56
CA THR A 287 5.00 5.87 -11.18
C THR A 287 5.95 5.12 -10.24
N SER A 288 5.43 4.35 -9.29
CA SER A 288 6.23 3.56 -8.36
C SER A 288 7.00 2.44 -9.07
N MET A 289 6.33 1.69 -9.95
CA MET A 289 6.95 0.66 -10.78
C MET A 289 8.00 1.25 -11.72
N SER A 290 7.70 2.38 -12.38
CA SER A 290 8.66 3.08 -13.23
C SER A 290 9.88 3.55 -12.45
N ASN A 291 9.69 4.03 -11.22
CA ASN A 291 10.78 4.41 -10.31
C ASN A 291 11.59 3.18 -9.90
N ALA A 292 10.96 2.04 -9.57
CA ALA A 292 11.66 0.79 -9.30
C ALA A 292 12.56 0.39 -10.48
N VAL A 293 12.01 0.36 -11.71
CA VAL A 293 12.76 0.04 -12.93
C VAL A 293 13.92 0.99 -13.16
N THR A 294 13.70 2.30 -13.00
CA THR A 294 14.74 3.34 -13.17
C THR A 294 15.93 3.11 -12.25
N TYR A 295 15.70 2.58 -11.05
CA TYR A 295 16.75 2.29 -10.07
C TYR A 295 17.14 0.80 -10.02
N GLY A 296 16.91 0.06 -11.11
CA GLY A 296 17.37 -1.32 -11.30
C GLY A 296 16.58 -2.37 -10.52
N ASN A 297 15.33 -2.05 -10.15
CA ASN A 297 14.42 -2.86 -9.33
C ASN A 297 15.08 -3.38 -8.04
N LYS A 298 15.70 -2.48 -7.26
CA LYS A 298 16.16 -2.82 -5.90
C LYS A 298 15.02 -3.46 -5.10
N ALA A 299 15.33 -4.49 -4.32
CA ALA A 299 14.35 -5.24 -3.53
C ALA A 299 13.41 -4.34 -2.71
N SER A 300 13.96 -3.34 -2.01
CA SER A 300 13.16 -2.38 -1.22
C SER A 300 12.15 -1.56 -2.03
N LEU A 301 12.44 -1.27 -3.32
CA LEU A 301 11.52 -0.57 -4.20
C LEU A 301 10.41 -1.49 -4.72
N VAL A 302 10.74 -2.75 -5.01
CA VAL A 302 9.76 -3.77 -5.39
C VAL A 302 8.81 -4.07 -4.22
N GLU A 303 9.35 -4.28 -3.03
CA GLU A 303 8.59 -4.42 -1.79
C GLU A 303 7.70 -3.18 -1.55
N GLY A 304 8.26 -1.99 -1.76
CA GLY A 304 7.53 -0.72 -1.67
C GLY A 304 6.33 -0.62 -2.61
N VAL A 305 6.43 -1.14 -3.84
CA VAL A 305 5.31 -1.23 -4.78
C VAL A 305 4.24 -2.18 -4.24
N TYR A 306 4.62 -3.36 -3.76
CA TYR A 306 3.67 -4.33 -3.22
C TYR A 306 2.95 -3.83 -1.98
N LEU A 307 3.62 -3.07 -1.11
CA LEU A 307 2.97 -2.44 0.05
C LEU A 307 1.77 -1.55 -0.32
N TRP A 308 1.67 -1.08 -1.56
CA TRP A 308 0.57 -0.21 -2.00
C TRP A 308 -0.60 -0.94 -2.63
N ILE A 309 -0.43 -2.21 -2.98
CA ILE A 309 -1.52 -3.04 -3.47
C ILE A 309 -2.39 -3.39 -2.26
N PRO A 310 -3.68 -3.02 -2.22
CA PRO A 310 -4.47 -3.20 -1.02
C PRO A 310 -4.74 -4.69 -0.73
N ASN A 311 -4.87 -5.03 0.55
CA ASN A 311 -5.27 -6.36 1.00
C ASN A 311 -6.79 -6.41 1.19
N LEU A 312 -7.48 -7.31 0.49
CA LEU A 312 -8.93 -7.48 0.60
C LEU A 312 -9.40 -7.65 2.05
N GLU A 313 -8.63 -8.36 2.88
CA GLU A 313 -8.99 -8.64 4.27
C GLU A 313 -8.99 -7.37 5.14
N THR A 314 -8.21 -6.36 4.77
CA THR A 314 -8.12 -5.10 5.52
C THR A 314 -9.00 -3.99 4.96
N VAL A 315 -9.37 -4.06 3.68
CA VAL A 315 -10.22 -3.05 3.04
C VAL A 315 -11.63 -3.06 3.62
N LEU A 316 -12.07 -1.91 4.13
CA LEU A 316 -13.39 -1.76 4.72
C LEU A 316 -14.49 -1.86 3.66
N ASP A 317 -15.68 -2.36 4.03
CA ASP A 317 -16.76 -2.69 3.08
C ASP A 317 -17.13 -1.54 2.13
N LYS A 318 -17.23 -0.31 2.65
CA LYS A 318 -17.56 0.89 1.84
C LYS A 318 -16.48 1.22 0.79
N TRP A 319 -15.27 0.69 0.94
CA TRP A 319 -14.13 0.88 0.04
C TRP A 319 -13.85 -0.31 -0.89
N LYS A 320 -14.53 -1.45 -0.66
CA LYS A 320 -14.41 -2.64 -1.53
C LYS A 320 -14.79 -2.32 -2.97
N LEU A 321 -15.79 -1.44 -3.19
CA LEU A 321 -16.17 -1.03 -4.54
C LEU A 321 -15.01 -0.35 -5.29
N PHE A 322 -14.34 0.62 -4.66
CA PHE A 322 -13.13 1.23 -5.21
C PHE A 322 -12.06 0.16 -5.49
N PHE A 323 -11.81 -0.71 -4.51
CA PHE A 323 -10.78 -1.74 -4.61
C PHE A 323 -10.98 -2.65 -5.82
N MET A 324 -12.21 -3.16 -6.03
CA MET A 324 -12.55 -4.03 -7.16
C MET A 324 -12.36 -3.30 -8.49
N THR A 325 -12.85 -2.05 -8.61
CA THR A 325 -12.71 -1.27 -9.85
C THR A 325 -11.27 -0.88 -10.13
N ALA A 326 -10.51 -0.52 -9.09
CA ALA A 326 -9.09 -0.20 -9.20
C ALA A 326 -8.27 -1.39 -9.68
N LEU A 327 -8.54 -2.60 -9.15
CA LEU A 327 -7.75 -3.76 -9.52
C LEU A 327 -8.01 -4.25 -10.94
N GLN A 328 -9.23 -4.13 -11.45
CA GLN A 328 -9.54 -4.40 -12.86
C GLN A 328 -8.68 -3.59 -13.85
N LEU A 329 -8.22 -2.39 -13.46
CA LEU A 329 -7.33 -1.58 -14.31
C LEU A 329 -5.93 -2.20 -14.52
N PHE A 330 -5.60 -3.27 -13.79
CA PHE A 330 -4.30 -3.94 -13.87
C PHE A 330 -4.33 -5.32 -14.54
N GLU A 331 -5.47 -5.77 -15.05
CA GLU A 331 -5.59 -7.08 -15.71
C GLU A 331 -4.52 -7.29 -16.80
N ASP A 332 -4.33 -6.30 -17.66
CA ASP A 332 -3.34 -6.35 -18.76
C ASP A 332 -1.98 -5.73 -18.43
N LYS A 333 -1.73 -5.43 -17.15
CA LYS A 333 -0.54 -4.68 -16.71
C LYS A 333 0.52 -5.59 -16.12
N ASN A 334 1.77 -5.15 -16.25
CA ASN A 334 2.91 -5.85 -15.66
C ASN A 334 3.01 -5.48 -14.17
N ILE A 335 2.39 -6.27 -13.31
CA ILE A 335 2.26 -5.97 -11.87
C ILE A 335 2.96 -6.96 -10.93
N VAL A 336 3.47 -8.09 -11.46
CA VAL A 336 4.24 -9.05 -10.67
C VAL A 336 5.71 -9.04 -11.10
N PHE A 337 6.61 -8.94 -10.15
CA PHE A 337 8.05 -8.86 -10.39
C PHE A 337 8.68 -10.25 -10.47
N CYS A 338 9.38 -10.51 -11.58
CA CYS A 338 10.20 -11.69 -11.78
C CYS A 338 11.67 -11.33 -11.51
N GLU A 339 12.19 -11.79 -10.37
CA GLU A 339 13.57 -11.54 -9.95
C GLU A 339 14.59 -12.15 -10.93
N HIS A 340 14.31 -13.35 -11.44
CA HIS A 340 15.21 -14.07 -12.35
C HIS A 340 15.56 -13.27 -13.61
N PHE A 341 14.58 -12.60 -14.20
CA PHE A 341 14.77 -11.74 -15.38
C PHE A 341 14.90 -10.27 -15.04
N ASN A 342 14.80 -9.89 -13.76
CA ASN A 342 14.74 -8.51 -13.32
C ASN A 342 13.67 -7.67 -14.07
N THR A 343 12.49 -8.25 -14.29
CA THR A 343 11.41 -7.60 -15.08
C THR A 343 10.04 -7.80 -14.46
N TRP A 344 9.16 -6.82 -14.64
CA TRP A 344 7.74 -6.92 -14.29
C TRP A 344 6.99 -7.68 -15.38
N LYS A 345 6.05 -8.55 -14.98
CA LYS A 345 5.26 -9.45 -15.82
C LYS A 345 3.78 -9.29 -15.53
N ARG A 346 2.95 -9.67 -16.51
CA ARG A 346 1.52 -9.85 -16.31
C ARG A 346 1.26 -11.06 -15.43
N VAL A 347 0.09 -11.11 -14.81
CA VAL A 347 -0.35 -12.27 -14.03
C VAL A 347 -0.39 -13.54 -14.89
N SER A 348 -0.91 -13.43 -16.12
CA SER A 348 -1.00 -14.53 -17.09
C SER A 348 0.35 -15.09 -17.54
N ASP A 349 1.41 -14.27 -17.52
CA ASP A 349 2.72 -14.58 -18.09
C ASP A 349 3.71 -15.09 -17.02
N ALA A 350 3.25 -15.20 -15.77
CA ALA A 350 4.05 -15.53 -14.61
C ALA A 350 3.71 -16.92 -14.06
N PHE A 351 4.71 -17.63 -13.57
CA PHE A 351 4.56 -18.84 -12.77
C PHE A 351 4.71 -18.49 -11.31
N PHE A 352 3.60 -18.47 -10.58
CA PHE A 352 3.60 -18.23 -9.14
C PHE A 352 4.24 -19.44 -8.45
N THR A 353 5.12 -19.15 -7.50
CA THR A 353 5.91 -20.18 -6.81
C THR A 353 5.53 -20.19 -5.35
N THR A 354 4.23 -20.41 -5.07
CA THR A 354 3.70 -20.46 -3.70
C THR A 354 4.05 -21.77 -3.00
N PHE A 355 4.18 -22.85 -3.77
CA PHE A 355 4.45 -24.21 -3.29
C PHE A 355 3.47 -24.65 -2.21
N SER A 356 2.18 -24.39 -2.43
CA SER A 356 1.08 -24.77 -1.52
C SER A 356 1.06 -26.26 -1.17
N ASN A 357 1.70 -27.11 -1.98
CA ASN A 357 1.85 -28.56 -1.77
C ASN A 357 3.12 -28.98 -0.99
N LEU A 358 4.03 -28.06 -0.66
CA LEU A 358 5.26 -28.36 0.07
C LEU A 358 5.27 -27.79 1.49
N PRO A 359 5.96 -28.46 2.43
CA PRO A 359 6.29 -27.85 3.72
C PRO A 359 7.17 -26.60 3.55
N HIS A 360 6.89 -25.55 4.35
CA HIS A 360 7.63 -24.27 4.34
C HIS A 360 9.16 -24.37 4.55
N LYS A 361 9.68 -25.52 4.99
CA LYS A 361 11.11 -25.73 5.28
C LYS A 361 11.96 -26.14 4.08
N LEU A 362 11.37 -26.36 2.90
CA LEU A 362 12.08 -26.88 1.71
C LEU A 362 12.64 -25.79 0.79
N GLU A 363 13.36 -24.82 1.36
CA GLU A 363 13.89 -23.68 0.60
C GLU A 363 14.78 -24.10 -0.58
N PHE A 364 15.64 -25.12 -0.39
CA PHE A 364 16.51 -25.61 -1.46
C PHE A 364 15.71 -26.20 -2.65
N VAL A 365 14.59 -26.88 -2.38
CA VAL A 365 13.70 -27.42 -3.42
C VAL A 365 13.03 -26.29 -4.17
N THR A 366 12.42 -25.36 -3.45
CA THR A 366 11.74 -24.21 -4.05
C THR A 366 12.69 -23.34 -4.88
N ALA A 367 13.93 -23.16 -4.42
CA ALA A 367 14.97 -22.44 -5.17
C ALA A 367 15.38 -23.17 -6.45
N ALA A 368 15.56 -24.50 -6.40
CA ALA A 368 15.88 -25.30 -7.58
C ALA A 368 14.76 -25.25 -8.63
N VAL A 369 13.50 -25.37 -8.20
CA VAL A 369 12.33 -25.25 -9.09
C VAL A 369 12.27 -23.86 -9.74
N ARG A 370 12.40 -22.78 -8.95
CA ARG A 370 12.46 -21.41 -9.49
C ARG A 370 13.58 -21.25 -10.53
N LYS A 371 14.79 -21.73 -10.23
CA LYS A 371 15.92 -21.66 -11.15
C LYS A 371 15.67 -22.44 -12.44
N ALA A 372 15.04 -23.61 -12.36
CA ALA A 372 14.72 -24.42 -13.53
C ALA A 372 13.70 -23.73 -14.44
N ILE A 373 12.61 -23.20 -13.87
CA ILE A 373 11.59 -22.42 -14.60
C ILE A 373 12.25 -21.24 -15.33
N GLY A 374 13.07 -20.46 -14.62
CA GLY A 374 13.81 -19.33 -15.18
C GLY A 374 14.76 -19.74 -16.32
N SER A 375 15.54 -20.79 -16.09
CA SER A 375 16.49 -21.32 -17.07
C SER A 375 15.81 -21.88 -18.33
N CYS A 376 14.56 -22.34 -18.21
CA CYS A 376 13.72 -22.77 -19.32
C CYS A 376 13.00 -21.61 -20.04
N GLY A 377 13.27 -20.36 -19.67
CA GLY A 377 12.72 -19.16 -20.30
C GLY A 377 11.36 -18.72 -19.77
N GLN A 378 10.87 -19.35 -18.70
CA GLN A 378 9.59 -19.03 -18.06
C GLN A 378 9.82 -18.11 -16.86
N SER A 379 8.82 -17.32 -16.46
CA SER A 379 8.99 -16.26 -15.44
C SER A 379 8.54 -16.73 -14.05
N PRO A 380 9.43 -17.30 -13.21
CA PRO A 380 9.07 -17.62 -11.82
C PRO A 380 8.87 -16.31 -11.04
N VAL A 381 7.76 -16.20 -10.31
CA VAL A 381 7.49 -15.04 -9.45
C VAL A 381 7.24 -15.47 -8.01
N VAL A 382 7.75 -14.66 -7.10
CA VAL A 382 7.48 -14.73 -5.65
C VAL A 382 6.82 -13.41 -5.27
N VAL A 383 5.64 -13.51 -4.65
CA VAL A 383 4.89 -12.35 -4.17
C VAL A 383 4.50 -12.57 -2.70
N PRO A 384 4.33 -11.50 -1.91
CA PRO A 384 3.78 -11.63 -0.57
C PRO A 384 2.40 -12.31 -0.58
N GLU A 385 2.05 -13.04 0.48
CA GLU A 385 0.82 -13.83 0.56
C GLU A 385 -0.45 -13.00 0.28
N HIS A 386 -0.59 -11.83 0.92
CA HIS A 386 -1.74 -10.96 0.69
C HIS A 386 -1.89 -10.50 -0.77
N ILE A 387 -0.77 -10.36 -1.50
CA ILE A 387 -0.77 -10.04 -2.93
C ILE A 387 -1.26 -11.23 -3.73
N PHE A 388 -0.75 -12.43 -3.44
CA PHE A 388 -1.21 -13.65 -4.09
C PHE A 388 -2.73 -13.85 -3.91
N LEU A 389 -3.23 -13.74 -2.68
CA LEU A 389 -4.66 -13.88 -2.37
C LEU A 389 -5.50 -12.84 -3.12
N THR A 390 -5.05 -11.58 -3.13
CA THR A 390 -5.71 -10.48 -3.84
C THR A 390 -5.78 -10.73 -5.35
N LEU A 391 -4.67 -11.16 -5.96
CA LEU A 391 -4.62 -11.48 -7.38
C LEU A 391 -5.44 -12.72 -7.70
N ASN A 392 -5.44 -13.74 -6.84
CA ASN A 392 -6.17 -14.98 -7.06
C ASN A 392 -7.69 -14.78 -7.03
N LEU A 393 -8.18 -13.89 -6.15
CA LEU A 393 -9.59 -13.54 -6.12
C LEU A 393 -10.09 -12.96 -7.45
N LEU A 394 -9.27 -12.13 -8.10
CA LEU A 394 -9.69 -11.36 -9.28
C LEU A 394 -9.31 -12.03 -10.59
N PHE A 395 -8.12 -12.59 -10.63
CA PHE A 395 -7.47 -13.14 -11.81
C PHE A 395 -7.14 -14.62 -11.64
N GLY A 396 -7.81 -15.34 -10.74
CA GLY A 396 -7.52 -16.75 -10.45
C GLY A 396 -7.54 -17.65 -11.70
N HIS A 397 -8.36 -17.32 -12.70
CA HIS A 397 -8.37 -18.00 -14.00
C HIS A 397 -7.11 -17.79 -14.86
N GLN A 398 -6.29 -16.79 -14.54
CA GLN A 398 -5.02 -16.44 -15.20
C GLN A 398 -3.80 -16.83 -14.36
N ILE A 399 -3.98 -17.20 -13.09
CA ILE A 399 -2.87 -17.57 -12.21
C ILE A 399 -2.37 -18.97 -12.59
N ASN A 400 -1.10 -19.02 -12.99
CA ASN A 400 -0.36 -20.27 -13.12
C ASN A 400 0.46 -20.51 -11.86
N ASP A 401 -0.15 -21.10 -10.83
CA ASP A 401 0.61 -21.58 -9.66
C ASP A 401 1.35 -22.87 -10.01
N ILE A 402 2.61 -22.96 -9.60
CA ILE A 402 3.47 -24.07 -10.00
C ILE A 402 2.99 -25.38 -9.39
N SER A 403 2.88 -26.41 -10.23
CA SER A 403 2.59 -27.79 -9.83
C SER A 403 3.66 -28.74 -10.38
N PRO A 404 3.79 -29.96 -9.84
CA PRO A 404 4.65 -31.00 -10.41
C PRO A 404 4.35 -31.27 -11.89
N PHE A 405 3.06 -31.29 -12.27
CA PHE A 405 2.65 -31.51 -13.66
C PHE A 405 3.12 -30.39 -14.59
N ASN A 406 2.85 -29.13 -14.24
CA ASN A 406 3.22 -27.99 -15.08
C ASN A 406 4.74 -27.83 -15.16
N LEU A 407 5.47 -28.11 -14.07
CA LEU A 407 6.94 -28.14 -14.11
C LEU A 407 7.44 -29.20 -15.09
N ALA A 408 6.90 -30.43 -15.04
CA ALA A 408 7.30 -31.50 -15.96
C ALA A 408 7.14 -31.09 -17.42
N VAL A 409 6.02 -30.42 -17.77
CA VAL A 409 5.79 -29.88 -19.12
C VAL A 409 6.85 -28.85 -19.52
N ILE A 410 7.19 -27.91 -18.63
CA ILE A 410 8.23 -26.89 -18.87
C ILE A 410 9.58 -27.56 -19.14
N LEU A 411 9.98 -28.53 -18.32
CA LEU A 411 11.26 -29.21 -18.42
C LEU A 411 11.36 -30.09 -19.68
N ARG A 412 10.27 -30.75 -20.09
CA ARG A 412 10.24 -31.53 -21.36
C ARG A 412 10.41 -30.65 -22.59
N ASN A 413 9.82 -29.45 -22.56
CA ASN A 413 9.90 -28.51 -23.68
C ASN A 413 11.25 -27.79 -23.77
N ASN A 414 12.05 -27.77 -22.69
CA ASN A 414 13.34 -27.11 -22.67
C ASN A 414 14.35 -27.83 -21.76
N SER A 415 15.42 -28.35 -22.37
CA SER A 415 16.46 -29.15 -21.73
C SER A 415 17.49 -28.36 -20.91
N ASN A 416 17.32 -27.06 -20.70
CA ASN A 416 18.29 -26.23 -19.95
C ASN A 416 18.49 -26.69 -18.49
N TYR A 417 17.52 -27.38 -17.89
CA TYR A 417 17.67 -27.97 -16.55
C TYR A 417 18.79 -29.03 -16.48
N LYS A 418 19.22 -29.60 -17.62
CA LYS A 418 20.32 -30.57 -17.68
C LYS A 418 21.67 -29.97 -17.27
N PHE A 419 21.81 -28.64 -17.34
CA PHE A 419 23.01 -27.91 -16.91
C PHE A 419 23.00 -27.53 -15.42
N MET A 420 21.94 -27.86 -14.69
CA MET A 420 21.85 -27.66 -13.24
C MET A 420 22.76 -28.65 -12.49
N THR A 421 23.10 -28.30 -11.25
CA THR A 421 23.93 -29.15 -10.39
C THR A 421 23.20 -30.42 -9.99
N ASP A 422 23.94 -31.45 -9.55
CA ASP A 422 23.33 -32.72 -9.10
C ASP A 422 22.34 -32.51 -7.96
N LYS A 423 22.66 -31.63 -7.00
CA LYS A 423 21.76 -31.28 -5.89
C LYS A 423 20.47 -30.64 -6.39
N GLU A 424 20.55 -29.77 -7.38
CA GLU A 424 19.38 -29.11 -7.95
C GLU A 424 18.51 -30.12 -8.72
N LYS A 425 19.11 -31.03 -9.50
CA LYS A 425 18.38 -32.08 -10.20
C LYS A 425 17.70 -33.05 -9.24
N GLN A 426 18.37 -33.43 -8.15
CA GLN A 426 17.75 -34.22 -7.07
C GLN A 426 16.56 -33.48 -6.48
N ALA A 427 16.71 -32.17 -6.20
CA ALA A 427 15.62 -31.34 -5.69
C ALA A 427 14.43 -31.23 -6.66
N LEU A 428 14.68 -31.15 -7.98
CA LEU A 428 13.62 -31.19 -8.99
C LEU A 428 12.89 -32.53 -8.99
N ALA A 429 13.61 -33.65 -8.91
CA ALA A 429 13.00 -34.97 -8.83
C ALA A 429 12.09 -35.10 -7.60
N VAL A 430 12.56 -34.62 -6.43
CA VAL A 430 11.78 -34.57 -5.19
C VAL A 430 10.49 -33.77 -5.35
N TYR A 431 10.54 -32.60 -6.01
CA TYR A 431 9.33 -31.82 -6.25
C TYR A 431 8.37 -32.51 -7.22
N LEU A 432 8.89 -33.07 -8.32
CA LEU A 432 8.08 -33.72 -9.35
C LEU A 432 7.30 -34.94 -8.82
N THR A 433 7.83 -35.61 -7.79
CA THR A 433 7.18 -36.76 -7.13
C THR A 433 6.38 -36.41 -5.89
N SER A 434 6.34 -35.13 -5.48
CA SER A 434 5.72 -34.70 -4.20
C SER A 434 4.23 -35.05 -4.06
N GLU A 435 3.52 -35.16 -5.19
CA GLU A 435 2.09 -35.52 -5.25
C GLU A 435 1.85 -37.02 -5.53
N GLY A 436 2.89 -37.86 -5.47
CA GLY A 436 2.75 -39.31 -5.69
C GLY A 436 2.42 -39.68 -7.15
N ASN A 437 2.73 -38.83 -8.12
CA ASN A 437 2.56 -39.14 -9.54
C ASN A 437 3.92 -39.29 -10.23
N SER A 438 4.38 -40.52 -10.45
CA SER A 438 5.68 -40.81 -11.09
C SER A 438 5.72 -40.47 -12.58
N HIS A 439 4.56 -40.33 -13.25
CA HIS A 439 4.49 -39.97 -14.66
C HIS A 439 5.01 -38.55 -14.94
N THR A 440 5.17 -37.71 -13.92
CA THR A 440 5.80 -36.38 -14.07
C THR A 440 7.28 -36.48 -14.42
N LEU A 441 7.95 -37.58 -14.03
CA LEU A 441 9.37 -37.82 -14.32
C LEU A 441 9.60 -38.33 -15.75
N GLU A 442 8.59 -38.94 -16.38
CA GLU A 442 8.74 -39.56 -17.70
C GLU A 442 9.31 -38.59 -18.74
N GLY A 443 10.34 -39.01 -19.47
CA GLY A 443 11.03 -38.21 -20.48
C GLY A 443 12.00 -37.15 -19.93
N LEU A 444 12.24 -37.11 -18.61
CA LEU A 444 13.20 -36.20 -17.98
C LEU A 444 14.51 -36.91 -17.60
N ASP A 445 15.63 -36.21 -17.79
CA ASP A 445 16.99 -36.66 -17.45
C ASP A 445 17.28 -36.43 -15.97
N LEU A 446 16.44 -37.04 -15.13
CA LEU A 446 16.44 -36.90 -13.67
C LEU A 446 16.60 -38.25 -12.95
N LEU A 447 17.03 -39.30 -13.65
CA LEU A 447 17.32 -40.59 -13.04
C LEU A 447 18.80 -40.67 -12.66
N LEU A 448 19.13 -40.55 -11.37
CA LEU A 448 20.51 -40.60 -10.88
C LEU A 448 20.97 -42.05 -10.69
N LEU A 449 22.03 -42.44 -11.40
CA LEU A 449 22.62 -43.78 -11.34
C LEU A 449 23.68 -43.88 -10.24
N ALA A 450 24.00 -45.10 -9.80
CA ALA A 450 25.05 -45.33 -8.81
C ALA A 450 26.46 -44.97 -9.32
N SER A 451 26.63 -44.85 -10.64
CA SER A 451 27.84 -44.28 -11.27
C SER A 451 28.01 -42.78 -11.05
N GLY A 452 26.96 -42.09 -10.58
CA GLY A 452 26.88 -40.62 -10.48
C GLY A 452 26.40 -39.95 -11.78
N GLU A 453 26.14 -40.71 -12.83
CA GLU A 453 25.60 -40.18 -14.09
C GLU A 453 24.07 -40.06 -14.05
N TRP A 454 23.53 -39.14 -14.84
CA TRP A 454 22.09 -38.95 -15.01
C TRP A 454 21.59 -39.63 -16.29
N ASP A 455 20.48 -40.36 -16.16
CA ASP A 455 19.77 -41.04 -17.26
C ASP A 455 18.32 -40.51 -17.35
N THR A 456 17.59 -40.92 -18.39
CA THR A 456 16.20 -40.49 -18.63
C THR A 456 15.21 -41.52 -18.11
N PHE A 457 14.12 -41.07 -17.47
CA PHE A 457 12.96 -41.92 -17.18
C PHE A 457 12.23 -42.31 -18.48
N LYS A 458 12.17 -43.60 -18.80
CA LYS A 458 11.55 -44.13 -20.02
C LYS A 458 10.62 -45.30 -19.70
N HIS A 459 9.42 -45.33 -20.28
CA HIS A 459 8.48 -46.45 -20.14
C HIS A 459 9.04 -47.78 -20.71
N ASN A 460 9.82 -47.72 -21.80
CA ASN A 460 10.42 -48.90 -22.46
C ASN A 460 11.96 -48.85 -22.45
N GLY A 461 12.56 -48.44 -21.33
CA GLY A 461 14.02 -48.34 -21.15
C GLY A 461 14.71 -49.66 -20.78
N SER A 462 16.05 -49.61 -20.70
CA SER A 462 16.83 -50.69 -20.07
C SER A 462 16.49 -50.79 -18.58
N THR A 463 16.23 -51.99 -18.08
CA THR A 463 15.99 -52.25 -16.65
C THR A 463 17.14 -51.71 -15.79
N LYS A 464 16.79 -50.91 -14.78
CA LYS A 464 17.69 -50.46 -13.71
C LYS A 464 17.28 -51.11 -12.39
N TYR A 465 18.24 -51.35 -11.51
CA TYR A 465 18.03 -52.06 -10.24
C TYR A 465 18.18 -51.11 -9.04
N ILE A 466 17.35 -51.29 -8.02
CA ILE A 466 17.46 -50.62 -6.73
C ILE A 466 18.17 -51.56 -5.78
N CYS A 467 19.28 -51.13 -5.20
CA CYS A 467 20.14 -51.95 -4.33
C CYS A 467 20.74 -51.12 -3.20
N SER A 468 21.11 -51.79 -2.11
CA SER A 468 21.89 -51.21 -1.01
C SER A 468 23.29 -50.82 -1.47
N VAL A 469 23.97 -49.98 -0.68
CA VAL A 469 25.37 -49.58 -0.94
C VAL A 469 26.28 -50.79 -1.07
N SER A 470 26.13 -51.77 -0.16
CA SER A 470 26.94 -52.99 -0.16
C SER A 470 26.74 -53.83 -1.42
N GLU A 471 25.52 -53.90 -1.95
CA GLU A 471 25.23 -54.69 -3.15
C GLU A 471 25.79 -54.04 -4.41
N VAL A 472 25.73 -52.71 -4.52
CA VAL A 472 26.37 -51.99 -5.63
C VAL A 472 27.88 -52.26 -5.65
N ASP A 473 28.53 -52.23 -4.48
CA ASP A 473 29.97 -52.45 -4.35
C ASP A 473 30.39 -53.90 -4.69
N MET A 474 29.46 -54.85 -4.74
CA MET A 474 29.72 -56.23 -5.20
C MET A 474 29.82 -56.36 -6.73
N PHE A 475 29.39 -55.36 -7.51
CA PHE A 475 29.38 -55.39 -8.97
C PHE A 475 30.17 -54.22 -9.60
N PRO A 476 31.51 -54.16 -9.39
CA PRO A 476 32.33 -53.09 -9.95
C PRO A 476 32.27 -53.05 -11.47
N GLY A 477 32.14 -51.86 -12.05
CA GLY A 477 31.97 -51.63 -13.49
C GLY A 477 30.54 -51.78 -14.01
N SER A 478 29.58 -52.14 -13.15
CA SER A 478 28.15 -52.24 -13.49
C SER A 478 27.31 -51.12 -12.87
N GLU A 479 27.93 -50.05 -12.39
CA GLU A 479 27.28 -48.99 -11.62
C GLU A 479 26.16 -48.27 -12.39
N ARG A 480 26.22 -48.28 -13.74
CA ARG A 480 25.18 -47.73 -14.63
C ARG A 480 23.88 -48.54 -14.66
N MET A 481 23.89 -49.77 -14.15
CA MET A 481 22.72 -50.64 -14.04
C MET A 481 21.93 -50.40 -12.77
N PHE A 482 22.49 -49.65 -11.81
CA PHE A 482 21.88 -49.41 -10.51
C PHE A 482 21.45 -47.94 -10.36
N ILE A 483 20.30 -47.72 -9.73
CA ILE A 483 19.89 -46.40 -9.25
C ILE A 483 20.75 -46.04 -8.04
N ILE A 484 21.05 -44.76 -7.83
CA ILE A 484 21.83 -44.33 -6.67
C ILE A 484 21.18 -44.83 -5.36
N PRO A 485 21.93 -45.51 -4.47
CA PRO A 485 21.41 -45.92 -3.17
C PRO A 485 21.01 -44.71 -2.31
N TYR A 486 19.92 -44.84 -1.53
CA TYR A 486 19.42 -43.77 -0.67
C TYR A 486 20.52 -43.22 0.24
N ALA A 487 21.34 -44.09 0.84
CA ALA A 487 22.45 -43.70 1.70
C ALA A 487 23.50 -42.80 1.02
N ARG A 488 23.63 -42.84 -0.32
CA ARG A 488 24.54 -41.99 -1.11
C ARG A 488 23.91 -40.66 -1.56
N LEU A 489 22.60 -40.45 -1.37
CA LEU A 489 21.95 -39.16 -1.63
C LEU A 489 22.45 -38.09 -0.65
N ASP A 490 22.36 -36.83 -1.08
CA ASP A 490 22.72 -35.72 -0.21
C ASP A 490 21.70 -35.56 0.95
N GLN A 491 22.18 -35.01 2.06
CA GLN A 491 21.39 -34.89 3.29
C GLN A 491 20.12 -34.04 3.11
N CYS A 492 20.18 -32.96 2.33
CA CYS A 492 19.03 -32.10 2.10
C CYS A 492 17.94 -32.83 1.30
N THR A 493 18.34 -33.59 0.28
CA THR A 493 17.43 -34.44 -0.52
C THR A 493 16.77 -35.49 0.36
N LYS A 494 17.52 -36.18 1.23
CA LYS A 494 16.98 -37.15 2.19
C LYS A 494 15.93 -36.53 3.12
N GLU A 495 16.24 -35.37 3.67
CA GLU A 495 15.34 -34.61 4.55
C GLU A 495 14.07 -34.18 3.83
N ALA A 496 14.18 -33.72 2.57
CA ALA A 496 13.02 -33.31 1.78
C ALA A 496 12.11 -34.49 1.44
N MET A 497 12.68 -35.63 1.06
CA MET A 497 11.91 -36.86 0.84
C MET A 497 11.14 -37.23 2.11
N HIS A 498 11.81 -37.23 3.28
CA HIS A 498 11.19 -37.53 4.57
C HIS A 498 9.99 -36.61 4.87
N LEU A 499 10.21 -35.30 4.76
CA LEU A 499 9.19 -34.29 5.02
C LEU A 499 7.96 -34.41 4.11
N ILE A 500 8.17 -34.71 2.82
CA ILE A 500 7.08 -34.92 1.86
C ILE A 500 6.31 -36.21 2.20
N CYS A 501 7.00 -37.29 2.53
CA CYS A 501 6.37 -38.56 2.85
C CYS A 501 5.53 -38.54 4.13
N GLU A 502 5.96 -37.80 5.15
CA GLU A 502 5.16 -37.56 6.36
C GLU A 502 3.82 -36.86 6.05
N GLN A 503 3.76 -35.99 5.04
CA GLN A 503 2.56 -35.24 4.67
C GLN A 503 1.69 -35.97 3.65
N SER A 504 2.29 -36.61 2.65
CA SER A 504 1.60 -37.23 1.51
C SER A 504 1.11 -38.66 1.77
N LYS A 505 1.28 -39.21 2.98
CA LYS A 505 1.09 -40.64 3.30
C LYS A 505 1.85 -41.59 2.35
N CYS A 506 2.89 -41.10 1.67
CA CYS A 506 3.72 -41.89 0.78
C CYS A 506 4.83 -42.54 1.60
N ILE A 507 5.03 -43.85 1.41
CA ILE A 507 6.02 -44.62 2.18
C ILE A 507 7.39 -44.43 1.54
N ILE A 508 8.36 -43.88 2.29
CA ILE A 508 9.78 -44.06 1.97
C ILE A 508 10.11 -45.48 2.34
N VAL A 509 10.43 -46.31 1.36
CA VAL A 509 11.04 -47.61 1.64
C VAL A 509 12.49 -47.30 1.97
N ASP A 510 12.78 -47.24 3.27
CA ASP A 510 14.14 -47.31 3.78
C ASP A 510 14.70 -48.72 3.50
N ASP A 511 16.03 -48.85 3.40
CA ASP A 511 16.75 -50.07 2.98
C ASP A 511 16.45 -51.31 3.87
N ALA A 512 15.66 -51.17 4.94
CA ALA A 512 15.36 -52.21 5.93
C ALA A 512 13.95 -52.85 5.84
N SER A 513 13.01 -52.38 5.00
CA SER A 513 11.62 -52.89 5.00
C SER A 513 11.20 -53.69 3.76
N ALA A 514 12.14 -54.20 2.97
CA ALA A 514 11.87 -55.06 1.81
C ALA A 514 11.63 -56.53 2.22
N VAL A 515 10.60 -56.82 3.02
CA VAL A 515 10.13 -58.20 3.29
C VAL A 515 8.64 -58.27 3.02
N ASN A 516 8.27 -58.27 1.73
CA ASN A 516 7.05 -58.81 1.12
C ASN A 516 6.61 -57.99 -0.10
N GLY A 517 7.31 -58.17 -1.23
CA GLY A 517 6.68 -58.38 -2.54
C GLY A 517 5.80 -57.30 -3.18
N THR A 518 5.65 -56.10 -2.64
CA THR A 518 5.03 -54.97 -3.39
C THR A 518 5.76 -53.68 -3.06
N ILE A 519 6.76 -53.38 -3.89
CA ILE A 519 7.63 -52.22 -3.77
C ILE A 519 7.00 -51.09 -4.62
N CYS A 520 6.30 -50.16 -3.98
CA CYS A 520 6.01 -48.86 -4.59
C CYS A 520 7.02 -47.86 -4.04
N VAL A 521 8.16 -47.75 -4.73
CA VAL A 521 9.17 -46.72 -4.44
C VAL A 521 9.08 -45.70 -5.55
N TYR A 522 8.65 -44.49 -5.20
CA TYR A 522 8.77 -43.33 -6.07
C TYR A 522 10.21 -42.83 -6.01
N LEU A 523 11.08 -43.47 -6.78
CA LEU A 523 12.23 -42.85 -7.43
C LEU A 523 12.42 -43.52 -8.78
#